data_AF-A0A1I1VTR0-F1
#
_entry.id   AF-A0A1I1VTR0-F1
#
_cell.length_a   1.000
_cell.length_b   1.000
_cell.length_c   1.000
_cell.angle_alpha   90.00
_cell.angle_beta   90.00
_cell.angle_gamma   90.00
#
_symmetry.space_group_name_H-M   'P 1'
#
loop_
_entity.id
_entity.type
_entity.pdbx_description
1 polymer ?
#
loop_
_entity_poly.entity_id
_entity_poly.type
_entity_poly.pdbx_seq_one_letter_code
_entity_poly.pdbx_strand_id
1 'polypeptide(L)'
;MEFFGFWLICSVATAIVASSKGRSTFGWLILGFLFSFIALILVAVLPSQKVAPRDPNAPTPDTHVRCPDCREFVYKDARKCKHCGIALVPNA
;
A
#
# COMPACT_ATOMS: atom_id res chain seq x y z
N MET A 1 27.19 -25.24 19.07
CA MET A 1 26.16 -24.29 19.56
C MET A 1 26.22 -22.93 18.86
N GLU A 2 27.29 -22.60 18.13
CA GLU A 2 27.46 -21.27 17.50
C GLU A 2 26.64 -21.07 16.21
N PHE A 3 26.44 -22.12 15.40
CA PHE A 3 25.64 -22.04 14.17
C PHE A 3 24.15 -21.71 14.42
N PHE A 4 23.62 -22.12 15.57
CA PHE A 4 22.21 -21.91 15.91
C PHE A 4 21.93 -20.46 16.30
N GLY A 5 22.87 -19.81 17.00
CA GLY A 5 22.78 -18.39 17.36
C GLY A 5 22.79 -17.49 16.14
N PHE A 6 23.66 -17.78 15.17
CA PHE A 6 23.73 -17.05 13.92
C PHE A 6 22.44 -17.17 13.09
N TRP A 7 21.90 -18.39 12.97
CA TRP A 7 20.63 -18.63 12.28
C TRP A 7 19.46 -17.87 12.93
N LEU A 8 19.43 -17.85 14.26
CA LEU A 8 18.39 -17.15 15.02
C LEU A 8 18.48 -15.63 14.79
N ILE A 9 19.68 -15.04 14.85
CA ILE A 9 19.90 -13.61 14.59
C ILE A 9 19.46 -13.24 13.16
N CYS A 10 19.84 -14.04 12.16
CA CYS A 10 19.42 -13.82 10.78
C CYS A 10 17.89 -13.87 10.62
N SER A 11 17.20 -14.83 11.24
CA SER A 11 15.74 -14.95 11.18
C SER A 11 15.01 -13.77 11.84
N VAL A 12 15.58 -13.22 12.91
CA VAL A 12 15.03 -12.03 13.57
C VAL A 12 15.23 -10.80 12.68
N ALA A 13 16.40 -10.68 12.04
CA ALA A 13 16.68 -9.60 11.09
C ALA A 13 15.69 -9.62 9.90
N THR A 14 15.41 -10.79 9.31
CA THR A 14 14.43 -10.90 8.22
C THR A 14 13.02 -10.51 8.67
N ALA A 15 12.64 -10.88 9.89
CA ALA A 15 11.34 -10.54 10.47
C ALA A 15 11.18 -9.02 10.68
N ILE A 16 12.23 -8.34 11.16
CA ILE A 16 12.24 -6.88 11.34
C ILE A 16 12.12 -6.17 9.98
N VAL A 17 12.89 -6.62 8.98
CA VAL A 17 12.83 -6.04 7.62
C VAL A 17 11.48 -6.31 6.95
N ALA A 18 10.86 -7.47 7.19
CA ALA A 18 9.51 -7.76 6.71
C ALA A 18 8.46 -6.84 7.34
N SER A 19 8.58 -6.59 8.66
CA SER A 19 7.69 -5.70 9.40
C SER A 19 7.78 -4.25 8.90
N SER A 20 9.00 -3.76 8.69
CA SER A 20 9.21 -2.41 8.14
C SER A 20 8.66 -2.27 6.72
N LYS A 21 8.53 -3.36 5.98
CA LYS A 21 7.99 -3.43 4.61
C LYS A 21 6.47 -3.69 4.54
N GLY A 22 5.79 -3.75 5.69
CA GLY A 22 4.35 -3.96 5.79
C GLY A 22 3.91 -5.38 5.43
N ARG A 23 4.79 -6.38 5.58
CA ARG A 23 4.47 -7.80 5.35
C ARG A 23 4.40 -8.55 6.67
N SER A 24 3.79 -9.74 6.65
CA SER A 24 3.58 -10.60 7.82
C SER A 24 4.89 -10.99 8.49
N THR A 25 5.18 -10.41 9.65
CA THR A 25 6.39 -10.67 10.45
C THR A 25 6.56 -12.14 10.79
N PHE A 26 5.48 -12.82 11.20
CA PHE A 26 5.51 -14.22 11.61
C PHE A 26 5.87 -15.17 10.45
N GLY A 27 5.29 -14.94 9.26
CA GLY A 27 5.60 -15.74 8.08
C GLY A 27 7.07 -15.58 7.65
N TRP A 28 7.59 -14.35 7.67
CA TRP A 28 8.98 -14.07 7.31
C TRP A 28 10.00 -14.48 8.38
N LEU A 29 9.59 -14.61 9.64
CA LEU A 29 10.43 -15.19 10.70
C LEU A 29 10.61 -16.69 10.50
N ILE A 30 9.53 -17.43 10.23
CA ILE A 30 9.60 -18.87 9.94
C ILE A 30 10.40 -19.12 8.65
N LEU A 31 10.16 -18.30 7.63
CA LEU A 31 10.88 -18.39 6.36
C LEU A 31 12.36 -18.01 6.52
N GLY A 32 12.65 -17.01 7.35
CA GLY A 32 14.00 -16.61 7.74
C GLY A 32 14.72 -17.64 8.60
N PHE A 33 14.00 -18.43 9.39
CA PHE A 33 14.57 -19.58 10.07
C PHE A 33 14.92 -20.63 9.01
N LEU A 34 13.95 -21.17 8.26
CA LEU A 34 14.17 -22.24 7.27
C LEU A 34 15.18 -21.92 6.15
N PHE A 35 15.19 -20.69 5.63
CA PHE A 35 15.98 -20.28 4.45
C PHE A 35 17.03 -19.21 4.74
N SER A 36 17.16 -18.74 5.99
CA SER A 36 18.20 -17.81 6.47
C SER A 36 18.48 -16.64 5.52
N PHE A 37 19.66 -16.59 4.92
CA PHE A 37 20.08 -15.53 4.00
C PHE A 37 19.19 -15.37 2.77
N ILE A 38 18.65 -16.45 2.22
CA ILE A 38 17.80 -16.40 1.02
C ILE A 38 16.54 -15.59 1.32
N ALA A 39 15.95 -15.79 2.50
CA ALA A 39 14.79 -15.02 2.94
C ALA A 39 15.14 -13.53 3.16
N LEU A 40 16.33 -13.23 3.67
CA LEU A 40 16.79 -11.85 3.86
C LEU A 40 16.91 -11.11 2.51
N ILE A 41 17.53 -11.75 1.52
CA ILE A 41 17.67 -11.18 0.18
C ILE A 41 16.29 -10.99 -0.47
N LEU A 42 15.40 -11.98 -0.37
CA LEU A 42 14.05 -11.88 -0.92
C LEU A 42 13.26 -10.72 -0.32
N VAL A 43 13.28 -10.55 1.00
CA VAL A 43 12.55 -9.43 1.63
C VAL A 43 13.16 -8.07 1.28
N ALA A 44 14.48 -8.01 1.06
CA ALA A 44 15.16 -6.79 0.66
C ALA A 44 14.74 -6.34 -0.75
N VAL A 45 14.73 -7.26 -1.72
CA VAL A 45 14.43 -6.97 -3.14
C VAL A 45 12.94 -6.72 -3.41
N LEU A 46 12.05 -7.40 -2.67
CA LEU A 46 10.60 -7.23 -2.87
C LEU A 46 10.16 -5.80 -2.58
N PRO A 47 9.19 -5.21 -3.29
CA PRO A 47 8.69 -3.87 -2.98
C PRO A 47 7.91 -3.83 -1.66
N SER A 48 7.79 -2.63 -1.07
CA SER A 48 6.98 -2.41 0.11
C SER A 48 5.50 -2.63 -0.16
N GLN A 49 4.86 -3.44 0.68
CA GLN A 49 3.40 -3.62 0.69
C GLN A 49 2.72 -2.62 1.61
N LYS A 50 3.46 -1.65 2.19
CA LYS A 50 2.80 -0.48 2.75
C LYS A 50 2.03 0.19 1.62
N VAL A 51 0.73 -0.10 1.58
CA VAL A 51 -0.25 0.67 0.84
C VAL A 51 0.05 2.10 1.24
N ALA A 52 0.42 2.94 0.25
CA ALA A 52 0.61 4.36 0.50
C ALA A 52 -0.57 4.83 1.35
N PRO A 53 -0.34 5.68 2.38
CA PRO A 53 -1.44 6.23 3.17
C PRO A 53 -2.53 6.61 2.20
N ARG A 54 -3.70 5.98 2.34
CA ARG A 54 -4.85 6.22 1.47
C ARG A 54 -5.02 7.73 1.51
N ASP A 55 -4.62 8.42 0.44
CA ASP A 55 -4.60 9.88 0.44
C ASP A 55 -6.03 10.29 0.82
N PRO A 56 -6.25 11.05 1.91
CA PRO A 56 -7.59 11.48 2.28
C PRO A 56 -8.27 12.28 1.14
N ASN A 57 -7.49 12.80 0.19
CA ASN A 57 -7.95 13.43 -1.05
C ASN A 57 -7.91 12.50 -2.27
N ALA A 58 -7.63 11.21 -2.12
CA ALA A 58 -7.78 10.26 -3.21
C ALA A 58 -9.24 10.28 -3.68
N PRO A 59 -9.50 10.38 -5.00
CA PRO A 59 -10.87 10.41 -5.52
C PRO A 59 -11.56 9.08 -5.23
N THR A 60 -12.35 9.08 -4.17
CA THR A 60 -13.27 8.00 -3.82
C THR A 60 -14.56 8.18 -4.63
N PRO A 61 -15.31 7.08 -4.89
CA PRO A 61 -16.64 7.18 -5.47
C PRO A 61 -17.60 7.99 -4.59
N ASP A 62 -17.24 8.24 -3.32
CA ASP A 62 -17.95 9.11 -2.40
C ASP A 62 -17.72 10.60 -2.66
N THR A 63 -16.53 10.99 -3.14
CA THR A 63 -16.17 12.41 -3.32
C THR A 63 -16.28 12.91 -4.76
N HIS A 64 -16.10 12.03 -5.75
CA HIS A 64 -16.06 12.40 -7.17
C HIS A 64 -17.08 11.64 -8.01
N VAL A 65 -17.68 12.31 -8.99
CA VAL A 65 -18.55 11.76 -10.03
C VAL A 65 -18.05 12.15 -11.42
N ARG A 66 -18.46 11.39 -12.44
CA ARG A 66 -18.17 11.71 -13.83
C ARG A 66 -19.20 12.71 -14.34
N CYS A 67 -18.75 13.81 -14.94
CA CYS A 67 -19.65 14.75 -15.62
C CYS A 67 -20.37 14.05 -16.80
N PRO A 68 -21.69 14.20 -16.98
CA PRO A 68 -22.44 13.51 -18.03
C PRO A 68 -22.03 13.93 -19.46
N ASP A 69 -21.48 15.13 -19.61
CA ASP A 69 -21.11 15.71 -20.92
C ASP A 69 -19.65 15.39 -21.29
N CYS A 70 -18.67 15.93 -20.55
CA CYS A 70 -17.25 15.75 -20.85
C CYS A 70 -16.59 14.52 -20.21
N ARG A 71 -17.29 13.79 -19.33
CA ARG A 71 -16.78 12.64 -18.56
C ARG A 71 -15.55 12.92 -17.70
N GLU A 72 -15.21 14.17 -17.42
CA GLU A 72 -14.16 14.49 -16.45
C GLU A 72 -14.60 14.12 -15.02
N PHE A 73 -13.63 13.83 -14.14
CA PHE A 73 -13.92 13.70 -12.71
C PHE A 73 -14.17 15.08 -12.09
N VAL A 74 -15.34 15.22 -11.49
CA VAL A 74 -15.78 16.44 -10.81
C VAL A 74 -16.25 16.07 -9.40
N TYR A 75 -16.10 16.98 -8.44
CA TYR A 75 -16.66 16.78 -7.10
C TYR A 75 -18.18 16.59 -7.16
N LYS A 76 -18.73 15.76 -6.27
CA LYS A 76 -20.18 15.50 -6.17
C LYS A 76 -21.01 16.73 -5.86
N ASP A 77 -20.44 17.67 -5.12
CA ASP A 77 -21.09 18.92 -4.71
C ASP A 77 -20.90 20.06 -5.74
N ALA A 78 -20.17 19.81 -6.83
CA ALA A 78 -19.94 20.83 -7.84
C ALA A 78 -21.24 21.16 -8.58
N ARG A 79 -21.63 22.45 -8.56
CA ARG A 79 -22.76 22.95 -9.36
C ARG A 79 -22.40 23.21 -10.83
N LYS A 80 -21.12 23.28 -11.16
CA LYS A 80 -20.64 23.53 -12.51
C LYS A 80 -19.36 22.76 -12.78
N CYS A 81 -19.29 22.09 -13.92
CA CYS A 81 -18.07 21.42 -14.35
C CYS A 81 -16.97 22.45 -14.67
N LYS A 82 -15.76 22.28 -14.13
CA LYS A 82 -14.61 23.15 -14.43
C LYS A 82 -14.10 23.01 -15.86
N HIS A 83 -14.39 21.88 -16.51
CA HIS A 83 -13.84 21.55 -17.83
C HIS A 83 -14.77 21.94 -18.98
N CYS A 84 -16.06 21.59 -18.91
CA CYS A 84 -17.04 21.94 -19.95
C CYS A 84 -18.03 23.04 -19.56
N GLY A 85 -18.07 23.46 -18.28
CA GLY A 85 -18.94 24.54 -17.84
C GLY A 85 -20.42 24.19 -17.72
N ILE A 86 -20.83 22.93 -17.97
CA ILE A 86 -22.22 22.51 -17.80
C ILE A 86 -22.65 22.59 -16.33
N ALA A 87 -23.91 22.94 -16.11
CA ALA A 87 -24.52 22.89 -14.78
C ALA A 87 -24.73 21.42 -14.36
N LEU A 88 -24.31 21.11 -13.14
CA LEU A 88 -24.47 19.80 -12.52
C LEU A 88 -25.41 19.94 -11.32
N VAL A 89 -26.23 18.92 -11.09
CA VAL A 89 -27.07 18.86 -9.88
C VAL A 89 -26.23 18.22 -8.78
N PRO A 90 -25.89 18.96 -7.70
CA PRO A 90 -25.14 18.39 -6.60
C PRO A 90 -26.03 17.43 -5.82
N ASN A 91 -25.61 16.17 -5.72
CA ASN A 91 -26.26 15.20 -4.84
C ASN A 91 -25.46 15.19 -3.53
N ALA A 92 -26.04 15.82 -2.50
CA ALA A 92 -25.48 15.86 -1.15
C ALA A 92 -25.43 14.47 -0.51
#